data_AF-A0A2D4JVG4-F1
#
_entry.id   AF-A0A2D4JVG4-F1
#
_cell.length_a   1.000
_cell.length_b   1.000
_cell.length_c   1.000
_cell.angle_alpha   90.00
_cell.angle_beta   90.00
_cell.angle_gamma   90.00
#
_symmetry.space_group_name_H-M   'P 1'
#
loop_
_entity.id
_entity.type
_entity.pdbx_description
1 polymer ?
#
loop_
_entity_poly.entity_id
_entity_poly.type
_entity_poly.pdbx_seq_one_letter_code
_entity_poly.pdbx_strand_id
1 'polypeptide(L)'
;AQSHVFLSGMGGLGVEIAKNIVLAGIKALTIHDTKQCKTWDLGTNFFAREDDVLNVRNRAEAAQHHIAELNPYVQVMSSTDPLNELTDISFLKQYQCVILTEMKMSLQKKINAFCHTQHPPIKFISADVYGIWARLFCDFGDEFEVLDTTGEEPKEIFISNISQAICGIVTCLDNNPHKLETGQFVTFREINGMTSLNGSTHQISVISPYSFSIGNTADMEPYLHGGIAVQVKIPKVFHFEPLEKQLY
;
A
#
# COMPACT_ATOMS: atom_id res chain seq x y z
N ALA A 1 4.91 11.94 -8.59
CA ALA A 1 3.71 11.36 -7.95
C ALA A 1 2.44 12.04 -8.47
N GLN A 2 1.30 11.35 -8.46
CA GLN A 2 0.01 11.91 -8.94
C GLN A 2 -1.08 12.01 -7.86
N SER A 3 -0.87 11.42 -6.68
CA SER A 3 -1.89 11.33 -5.63
C SER A 3 -2.03 12.61 -4.80
N HIS A 4 -3.26 13.13 -4.72
CA HIS A 4 -3.71 14.18 -3.81
C HIS A 4 -4.47 13.54 -2.65
N VAL A 5 -4.01 13.78 -1.42
CA VAL A 5 -4.54 13.19 -0.19
C VAL A 5 -5.25 14.25 0.64
N PHE A 6 -6.41 13.91 1.21
CA PHE A 6 -7.10 14.69 2.23
C PHE A 6 -6.94 14.02 3.59
N LEU A 7 -6.41 14.75 4.56
CA LEU A 7 -6.22 14.27 5.93
C LEU A 7 -7.00 15.16 6.89
N SER A 8 -7.95 14.55 7.62
CA SER A 8 -8.78 15.24 8.61
C SER A 8 -8.41 14.83 10.03
N GLY A 9 -8.29 15.83 10.90
CA GLY A 9 -7.80 15.71 12.28
C GLY A 9 -6.28 15.93 12.33
N MET A 10 -5.87 17.02 12.97
CA MET A 10 -4.48 17.47 13.10
C MET A 10 -4.01 17.49 14.56
N GLY A 11 -4.48 16.53 15.36
CA GLY A 11 -3.82 16.14 16.61
C GLY A 11 -2.51 15.38 16.37
N GLY A 12 -1.96 14.74 17.40
CA GLY A 12 -0.67 14.04 17.33
C GLY A 12 -0.60 12.95 16.25
N LEU A 13 -1.62 12.10 16.12
CA LEU A 13 -1.68 11.08 15.07
C LEU A 13 -1.72 11.70 13.67
N GLY A 14 -2.52 12.74 13.49
CA GLY A 14 -2.66 13.44 12.21
C GLY A 14 -1.33 14.03 11.73
N VAL A 15 -0.58 14.72 12.59
CA VAL A 15 0.71 15.29 12.18
C VAL A 15 1.77 14.23 11.89
N GLU A 16 1.75 13.08 12.57
CA GLU A 16 2.62 11.96 12.23
C GLU A 16 2.32 11.38 10.85
N ILE A 17 1.03 11.18 10.53
CA ILE A 17 0.60 10.75 9.20
C ILE A 17 1.02 11.78 8.15
N ALA A 18 0.75 13.06 8.38
CA ALA A 18 1.11 14.14 7.45
C ALA A 18 2.61 14.19 7.18
N LYS A 19 3.44 14.13 8.23
CA LYS A 19 4.90 14.12 8.14
C LYS A 19 5.39 13.00 7.23
N ASN A 20 4.95 11.76 7.48
CA ASN A 20 5.41 10.60 6.72
C ASN A 20 4.95 10.63 5.25
N ILE A 21 3.70 11.07 5.00
CA ILE A 21 3.16 11.16 3.63
C ILE A 21 3.88 12.22 2.79
N VAL A 22 4.21 13.37 3.40
CA VAL A 22 4.95 14.44 2.70
C VAL A 22 6.40 14.02 2.44
N LEU A 23 7.06 13.36 3.40
CA LEU A 23 8.41 12.81 3.18
C LEU A 23 8.44 11.72 2.11
N ALA A 24 7.36 10.93 1.98
CA ALA A 24 7.23 9.93 0.92
C ALA A 24 7.03 10.54 -0.49
N GLY A 25 6.70 11.84 -0.60
CA GLY A 25 6.65 12.56 -1.87
C GLY A 25 5.39 12.32 -2.70
N ILE A 26 4.20 12.51 -2.12
CA ILE A 26 2.94 12.55 -2.87
C ILE A 26 2.81 13.83 -3.71
N LYS A 27 1.74 13.98 -4.53
CA LYS A 27 1.54 15.20 -5.33
C LYS A 27 1.14 16.39 -4.44
N ALA A 28 0.14 16.19 -3.60
CA ALA A 28 -0.41 17.24 -2.76
C ALA A 28 -1.10 16.66 -1.52
N LEU A 29 -1.02 17.38 -0.40
CA LEU A 29 -1.70 17.08 0.85
C LEU A 29 -2.62 18.25 1.22
N THR A 30 -3.91 17.99 1.41
CA THR A 30 -4.80 18.90 2.12
C THR A 30 -4.97 18.41 3.55
N ILE A 31 -4.50 19.19 4.52
CA ILE A 31 -4.74 18.95 5.95
C ILE A 31 -5.98 19.73 6.40
N HIS A 32 -6.80 19.12 7.24
CA HIS A 32 -8.05 19.68 7.71
C HIS A 32 -8.22 19.47 9.21
N ASP A 33 -8.57 20.52 9.93
CA ASP A 33 -9.05 20.43 11.32
C ASP A 33 -9.95 21.63 11.62
N THR A 34 -10.95 21.44 12.47
CA THR A 34 -11.85 22.50 12.96
C THR A 34 -11.53 22.93 14.39
N LYS A 35 -10.62 22.21 15.07
CA LYS A 35 -10.24 22.45 16.46
C LYS A 35 -9.08 23.45 16.54
N GLN A 36 -9.10 24.24 17.61
CA GLN A 36 -8.02 25.13 18.00
C GLN A 36 -6.93 24.36 18.76
N CYS A 37 -5.70 24.86 18.70
CA CYS A 37 -4.59 24.37 19.50
C CYS A 37 -4.89 24.51 21.00
N LYS A 38 -4.65 23.44 21.75
CA LYS A 38 -4.75 23.40 23.21
C LYS A 38 -3.42 22.97 23.82
N THR A 39 -3.23 23.22 25.11
CA THR A 39 -2.02 22.80 25.85
C THR A 39 -1.73 21.31 25.70
N TRP A 40 -2.75 20.45 25.64
CA TRP A 40 -2.59 19.01 25.41
C TRP A 40 -1.99 18.66 24.05
N ASP A 41 -2.21 19.50 23.03
CA ASP A 41 -1.66 19.27 21.69
C ASP A 41 -0.13 19.43 21.72
N LEU A 42 0.43 20.28 22.58
CA LEU A 42 1.90 20.46 22.71
C LEU A 42 2.65 19.18 23.10
N GLY A 43 1.96 18.23 23.74
CA GLY A 43 2.57 16.96 24.16
C GLY A 43 2.66 15.90 23.06
N THR A 44 1.91 16.03 21.96
CA THR A 44 1.81 14.99 20.92
C THR A 44 1.89 15.54 19.49
N ASN A 45 1.52 16.80 19.28
CA ASN A 45 1.66 17.51 18.02
C ASN A 45 2.97 18.32 18.06
N PHE A 46 4.04 17.76 17.49
CA PHE A 46 5.37 18.36 17.47
C PHE A 46 5.50 19.61 16.57
N PHE A 47 4.45 19.97 15.81
CA PHE A 47 4.38 21.22 15.07
C PHE A 47 3.69 22.35 15.83
N ALA A 48 2.86 22.04 16.83
CA ALA A 48 2.24 23.06 17.66
C ALA A 48 3.29 23.76 18.54
N ARG A 49 3.11 25.07 18.76
CA ARG A 49 3.91 25.90 19.65
C ARG A 49 3.04 26.53 20.73
N GLU A 50 3.65 26.95 21.85
CA GLU A 50 2.95 27.64 22.93
C GLU A 50 2.22 28.89 22.41
N ASP A 51 2.82 29.61 21.46
CA ASP A 51 2.23 30.79 20.83
C ASP A 51 0.95 30.46 20.04
N ASP A 52 0.86 29.30 19.37
CA ASP A 52 -0.36 28.87 18.68
C ASP A 52 -1.51 28.62 19.67
N VAL A 53 -1.21 28.14 20.88
CA VAL A 53 -2.19 27.94 21.95
C VAL A 53 -2.64 29.28 22.53
N LEU A 54 -1.69 30.19 22.80
CA LEU A 54 -1.98 31.53 23.32
C LEU A 54 -2.84 32.35 22.35
N ASN A 55 -2.54 32.26 21.06
CA ASN A 55 -3.28 32.95 19.99
C ASN A 55 -4.50 32.17 19.49
N VAL A 56 -4.80 31.00 20.10
CA VAL A 56 -5.98 30.18 19.81
C VAL A 56 -6.09 29.80 18.32
N ARG A 57 -4.93 29.54 17.70
CA ARG A 57 -4.82 29.22 16.27
C ARG A 57 -5.43 27.86 15.97
N ASN A 58 -5.95 27.68 14.75
CA ASN A 58 -6.40 26.37 14.28
C ASN A 58 -5.22 25.40 14.13
N ARG A 59 -5.42 24.12 14.49
CA ARG A 59 -4.36 23.10 14.44
C ARG A 59 -3.80 22.86 13.05
N ALA A 60 -4.64 22.83 12.02
CA ALA A 60 -4.20 22.63 10.64
C ALA A 60 -3.38 23.83 10.15
N GLU A 61 -3.82 25.05 10.44
CA GLU A 61 -3.09 26.27 10.08
C GLU A 61 -1.75 26.40 10.81
N ALA A 62 -1.71 26.02 12.10
CA ALA A 62 -0.48 25.99 12.90
C ALA A 62 0.56 25.03 12.32
N ALA A 63 0.12 23.86 11.85
CA ALA A 63 1.01 22.83 11.32
C ALA A 63 1.38 23.02 9.83
N GLN A 64 0.57 23.73 9.03
CA GLN A 64 0.69 23.77 7.57
C GLN A 64 2.09 24.15 7.08
N HIS A 65 2.64 25.26 7.59
CA HIS A 65 3.94 25.76 7.14
C HIS A 65 5.06 24.77 7.45
N HIS A 66 5.07 24.23 8.67
CA HIS A 66 6.07 23.26 9.09
C HIS A 66 6.01 21.94 8.31
N ILE A 67 4.80 21.50 7.95
CA ILE A 67 4.62 20.31 7.10
C ILE A 67 5.13 20.59 5.68
N ALA A 68 4.86 21.77 5.12
CA ALA A 68 5.36 22.17 3.80
C ALA A 68 6.89 22.22 3.72
N GLU A 69 7.57 22.63 4.80
CA GLU A 69 9.04 22.68 4.87
C GLU A 69 9.71 21.30 4.74
N LEU A 70 9.00 20.20 5.04
CA LEU A 70 9.56 18.85 4.97
C LEU A 70 9.92 18.43 3.54
N ASN A 71 9.15 18.88 2.55
CA ASN A 71 9.37 18.52 1.16
C ASN A 71 8.81 19.58 0.20
N PRO A 72 9.67 20.44 -0.38
CA PRO A 72 9.26 21.49 -1.32
C PRO A 72 8.56 21.00 -2.60
N TYR A 73 8.65 19.71 -2.91
CA TYR A 73 7.99 19.10 -4.08
C TYR A 73 6.53 18.70 -3.81
N VAL A 74 6.07 18.76 -2.56
CA VAL A 74 4.70 18.41 -2.19
C VAL A 74 3.92 19.68 -1.88
N GLN A 75 2.79 19.89 -2.56
CA GLN A 75 1.91 21.01 -2.25
C GLN A 75 1.11 20.72 -0.98
N VAL A 76 1.24 21.54 0.06
CA VAL A 76 0.51 21.37 1.33
C VAL A 76 -0.47 22.52 1.53
N MET A 77 -1.75 22.21 1.69
CA MET A 77 -2.85 23.17 1.89
C MET A 77 -3.56 22.87 3.20
N SER A 78 -4.09 23.90 3.88
CA SER A 78 -4.95 23.75 5.06
C SER A 78 -6.39 24.14 4.77
N SER A 79 -7.35 23.44 5.36
CA SER A 79 -8.77 23.82 5.40
C SER A 79 -9.28 23.76 6.84
N THR A 80 -10.14 24.72 7.20
CA THR A 80 -10.79 24.82 8.50
C THR A 80 -12.32 24.72 8.38
N ASP A 81 -12.81 24.32 7.21
CA ASP A 81 -14.24 24.30 6.91
C ASP A 81 -14.96 23.25 7.76
N PRO A 82 -16.19 23.52 8.25
CA PRO A 82 -16.91 22.53 9.03
C PRO A 82 -17.17 21.23 8.26
N LEU A 83 -16.64 20.11 8.78
CA LEU A 83 -16.93 18.76 8.28
C LEU A 83 -17.81 18.01 9.28
N ASN A 84 -19.11 17.98 9.01
CA ASN A 84 -20.13 17.35 9.85
C ASN A 84 -21.17 16.58 9.00
N GLU A 85 -22.19 16.02 9.65
CA GLU A 85 -23.22 15.20 8.99
C GLU A 85 -24.04 15.95 7.94
N LEU A 86 -24.10 17.28 7.99
CA LEU A 86 -24.81 18.13 7.04
C LEU A 86 -23.90 18.65 5.91
N THR A 87 -22.59 18.50 6.04
CA THR A 87 -21.63 18.97 5.04
C THR A 87 -21.83 18.18 3.73
N ASP A 88 -21.86 18.91 2.61
CA ASP A 88 -21.74 18.32 1.28
C ASP A 88 -20.31 17.80 1.09
N ILE A 89 -20.19 16.49 0.95
CA ILE A 89 -18.90 15.80 0.84
C ILE A 89 -18.45 15.63 -0.63
N SER A 90 -19.17 16.23 -1.58
CA SER A 90 -18.83 16.16 -3.02
C SER A 90 -17.44 16.74 -3.35
N PHE A 91 -16.93 17.66 -2.53
CA PHE A 91 -15.57 18.18 -2.70
C PHE A 91 -14.50 17.09 -2.54
N LEU A 92 -14.82 15.96 -1.89
CA LEU A 92 -13.85 14.87 -1.69
C LEU A 92 -13.47 14.18 -3.01
N LYS A 93 -14.25 14.34 -4.09
CA LYS A 93 -13.99 13.74 -5.41
C LYS A 93 -12.66 14.16 -6.05
N GLN A 94 -12.06 15.27 -5.59
CA GLN A 94 -10.75 15.71 -6.09
C GLN A 94 -9.58 14.87 -5.54
N TYR A 95 -9.79 14.14 -4.44
CA TYR A 95 -8.74 13.38 -3.76
C TYR A 95 -8.72 11.93 -4.20
N GLN A 96 -7.53 11.34 -4.20
CA GLN A 96 -7.34 9.91 -4.46
C GLN A 96 -7.38 9.10 -3.16
N CYS A 97 -7.07 9.72 -2.03
CA CYS A 97 -7.18 9.11 -0.70
C CYS A 97 -7.70 10.11 0.33
N VAL A 98 -8.59 9.63 1.20
CA VAL A 98 -9.17 10.35 2.34
C VAL A 98 -8.78 9.60 3.61
N ILE A 99 -8.14 10.32 4.53
CA ILE A 99 -7.70 9.81 5.83
C ILE A 99 -8.43 10.57 6.93
N LEU A 100 -9.14 9.85 7.81
CA LEU A 100 -9.87 10.44 8.93
C LEU A 100 -9.29 10.01 10.27
N THR A 101 -8.94 10.99 11.08
CA THR A 101 -8.57 10.85 12.49
C THR A 101 -9.47 11.75 13.35
N GLU A 102 -9.61 11.42 14.63
CA GLU A 102 -10.39 12.15 15.62
C GLU A 102 -11.85 12.47 15.22
N MET A 103 -12.43 11.65 14.34
CA MET A 103 -13.74 11.89 13.72
C MET A 103 -14.81 10.97 14.30
N LYS A 104 -16.04 11.45 14.46
CA LYS A 104 -17.16 10.61 14.93
C LYS A 104 -17.41 9.44 13.97
N MET A 105 -17.66 8.25 14.52
CA MET A 105 -17.89 7.03 13.74
C MET A 105 -19.03 7.17 12.72
N SER A 106 -20.12 7.87 13.07
CA SER A 106 -21.23 8.13 12.15
C SER A 106 -20.78 8.82 10.86
N LEU A 107 -19.93 9.85 10.98
CA LEU A 107 -19.42 10.61 9.85
C LEU A 107 -18.34 9.83 9.09
N GLN A 108 -17.54 9.03 9.79
CA GLN A 108 -16.60 8.12 9.13
C GLN A 108 -17.31 7.12 8.22
N LYS A 109 -18.43 6.52 8.66
CA LYS A 109 -19.25 5.63 7.83
C LYS A 109 -19.82 6.37 6.62
N LYS A 110 -20.38 7.58 6.82
CA LYS A 110 -20.90 8.42 5.73
C LYS A 110 -19.83 8.71 4.68
N ILE A 111 -18.65 9.16 5.11
CA ILE A 111 -17.55 9.51 4.19
C ILE A 111 -16.98 8.26 3.53
N ASN A 112 -16.80 7.16 4.25
CA ASN A 112 -16.34 5.90 3.68
C ASN A 112 -17.30 5.38 2.59
N ALA A 113 -18.60 5.31 2.87
CA ALA A 113 -19.59 4.88 1.89
C ALA A 113 -19.58 5.77 0.63
N PHE A 114 -19.42 7.08 0.81
CA PHE A 114 -19.21 7.98 -0.32
C PHE A 114 -17.94 7.65 -1.09
N CYS A 115 -16.79 7.50 -0.43
CA CYS A 115 -15.50 7.20 -1.06
C CYS A 115 -15.54 5.88 -1.86
N HIS A 116 -16.14 4.84 -1.27
CA HIS A 116 -16.27 3.51 -1.85
C HIS A 116 -17.13 3.49 -3.12
N THR A 117 -18.19 4.30 -3.18
CA THR A 117 -19.11 4.38 -4.34
C THR A 117 -18.59 5.23 -5.50
N GLN A 118 -17.43 5.88 -5.37
CA GLN A 118 -16.86 6.66 -6.46
C GLN A 118 -16.23 5.76 -7.53
N HIS A 119 -16.08 6.32 -8.73
CA HIS A 119 -15.51 5.60 -9.89
C HIS A 119 -14.41 6.46 -10.53
N PRO A 120 -13.11 6.12 -10.34
CA PRO A 120 -12.60 5.03 -9.50
C PRO A 120 -12.85 5.28 -8.00
N PRO A 121 -12.85 4.23 -7.14
CA PRO A 121 -13.02 4.39 -5.70
C PRO A 121 -11.95 5.33 -5.11
N ILE A 122 -12.38 6.21 -4.20
CA ILE A 122 -11.47 7.02 -3.39
C ILE A 122 -11.00 6.13 -2.24
N LYS A 123 -9.69 6.03 -2.04
CA LYS A 123 -9.12 5.16 -1.02
C LYS A 123 -9.40 5.77 0.35
N PHE A 124 -9.98 5.01 1.26
CA PHE A 124 -10.36 5.49 2.56
C PHE A 124 -9.51 4.84 3.64
N ILE A 125 -9.01 5.65 4.57
CA ILE A 125 -8.31 5.17 5.77
C ILE A 125 -8.92 5.88 6.98
N SER A 126 -9.18 5.14 8.05
CA SER A 126 -9.47 5.73 9.35
C SER A 126 -8.56 5.18 10.42
N ALA A 127 -8.01 6.06 11.25
CA ALA A 127 -7.17 5.67 12.36
C ALA A 127 -7.44 6.56 13.58
N ASP A 128 -7.46 5.96 14.76
CA ASP A 128 -7.57 6.69 16.03
C ASP A 128 -6.71 6.03 17.10
N VAL A 129 -6.20 6.85 18.03
CA VAL A 129 -5.43 6.41 19.19
C VAL A 129 -6.10 6.96 20.46
N TYR A 130 -6.39 6.08 21.41
CA TYR A 130 -7.00 6.37 22.71
C TYR A 130 -6.07 5.86 23.83
N GLY A 131 -5.07 6.67 24.19
CA GLY A 131 -4.04 6.25 25.14
C GLY A 131 -3.20 5.10 24.57
N ILE A 132 -3.33 3.91 25.17
CA ILE A 132 -2.62 2.69 24.73
C ILE A 132 -3.39 1.88 23.67
N TRP A 133 -4.63 2.26 23.38
CA TRP A 133 -5.47 1.58 22.38
C TRP A 133 -5.38 2.30 21.05
N ALA A 134 -5.36 1.54 19.96
CA ALA A 134 -5.38 2.07 18.61
C ALA A 134 -6.35 1.29 17.74
N ARG A 135 -6.88 1.95 16.71
CA ARG A 135 -7.60 1.31 15.62
C ARG A 135 -7.09 1.83 14.29
N LEU A 136 -7.11 0.96 13.29
CA LEU A 136 -6.81 1.26 11.90
C LEU A 136 -7.82 0.51 11.04
N PHE A 137 -8.36 1.20 10.05
CA PHE A 137 -9.26 0.65 9.04
C PHE A 137 -8.84 1.17 7.66
N CYS A 138 -8.88 0.30 6.66
CA CYS A 138 -8.60 0.64 5.27
C CYS A 138 -9.71 0.07 4.38
N ASP A 139 -10.16 0.88 3.43
CA ASP A 139 -11.06 0.48 2.36
C ASP A 139 -10.56 1.09 1.05
N PHE A 140 -10.05 0.24 0.16
CA PHE A 140 -9.50 0.65 -1.14
C PHE A 140 -10.44 0.35 -2.31
N GLY A 141 -11.70 0.06 -2.02
CA GLY A 141 -12.76 -0.23 -2.98
C GLY A 141 -12.91 -1.72 -3.30
N ASP A 142 -13.87 -2.00 -4.18
CA ASP A 142 -14.19 -3.36 -4.61
C ASP A 142 -13.03 -4.04 -5.32
N GLU A 143 -12.18 -3.33 -6.06
CA GLU A 143 -11.04 -3.91 -6.77
C GLU A 143 -9.79 -3.05 -6.56
N PHE A 144 -8.82 -3.60 -5.84
CA PHE A 144 -7.52 -2.98 -5.61
C PHE A 144 -6.39 -3.90 -6.06
N GLU A 145 -5.74 -3.55 -7.16
CA GLU A 145 -4.61 -4.29 -7.69
C GLU A 145 -3.33 -4.00 -6.88
N VAL A 146 -2.74 -5.05 -6.33
CA VAL A 146 -1.45 -5.03 -5.63
C VAL A 146 -0.42 -5.69 -6.53
N LEU A 147 0.52 -4.89 -7.03
CA LEU A 147 1.58 -5.33 -7.94
C LEU A 147 2.65 -6.19 -7.23
N ASP A 148 2.93 -5.88 -5.97
CA ASP A 148 3.83 -6.66 -5.11
C ASP A 148 3.24 -6.75 -3.70
N THR A 149 2.87 -7.96 -3.30
CA THR A 149 2.25 -8.23 -1.99
C THR A 149 3.26 -8.34 -0.84
N THR A 150 4.57 -8.30 -1.14
CA THR A 150 5.63 -8.61 -0.17
C THR A 150 6.67 -7.50 -0.04
N GLY A 151 6.98 -6.78 -1.12
CA GLY A 151 8.10 -5.84 -1.17
C GLY A 151 9.48 -6.53 -1.19
N GLU A 152 9.52 -7.86 -1.23
CA GLU A 152 10.74 -8.65 -1.29
C GLU A 152 11.25 -8.77 -2.73
N GLU A 153 12.56 -8.66 -2.91
CA GLU A 153 13.21 -8.83 -4.22
C GLU A 153 12.83 -10.17 -4.88
N PRO A 154 12.58 -10.20 -6.20
CA PRO A 154 12.36 -11.44 -6.93
C PRO A 154 13.53 -12.41 -6.75
N LYS A 155 13.21 -13.65 -6.36
CA LYS A 155 14.22 -14.69 -6.17
C LYS A 155 14.82 -15.13 -7.51
N GLU A 156 16.14 -15.25 -7.56
CA GLU A 156 16.86 -15.87 -8.67
C GLU A 156 17.34 -17.27 -8.26
N ILE A 157 17.05 -18.26 -9.10
CA ILE A 157 17.37 -19.67 -8.85
C ILE A 157 18.24 -20.18 -10.00
N PHE A 158 19.46 -20.59 -9.66
CA PHE A 158 20.35 -21.27 -10.61
C PHE A 158 19.93 -22.72 -10.79
N ILE A 159 19.92 -23.18 -12.03
CA ILE A 159 19.38 -24.49 -12.40
C ILE A 159 20.53 -25.49 -12.58
N SER A 160 20.40 -26.67 -11.96
CA SER A 160 21.29 -27.81 -12.21
C SER A 160 20.75 -28.76 -13.28
N ASN A 161 19.44 -28.96 -13.32
CA ASN A 161 18.80 -29.89 -14.25
C ASN A 161 17.32 -29.54 -14.48
N ILE A 162 16.83 -29.89 -15.67
CA ILE A 162 15.40 -29.89 -16.00
C ILE A 162 15.06 -31.24 -16.64
N SER A 163 14.16 -32.01 -16.02
CA SER A 163 13.77 -33.33 -16.54
C SER A 163 12.85 -33.21 -17.75
N GLN A 164 13.03 -34.03 -18.78
CA GLN A 164 12.06 -34.20 -19.87
C GLN A 164 10.96 -35.18 -19.47
N ALA A 165 9.81 -34.66 -19.04
CA ALA A 165 8.68 -35.49 -18.62
C ALA A 165 7.36 -34.72 -18.70
N ILE A 166 6.23 -35.46 -18.58
CA ILE A 166 4.88 -34.88 -18.45
C ILE A 166 4.81 -33.94 -17.24
N CYS A 167 5.61 -34.20 -16.22
CA CYS A 167 5.86 -33.29 -15.10
C CYS A 167 7.36 -32.97 -15.09
N GLY A 168 7.76 -31.91 -15.77
CA GLY A 168 9.11 -31.39 -15.81
C GLY A 168 9.51 -30.86 -14.44
N ILE A 169 10.60 -31.39 -13.89
CA ILE A 169 11.15 -31.04 -12.59
C ILE A 169 12.42 -30.23 -12.81
N VAL A 170 12.41 -29.01 -12.28
CA VAL A 170 13.59 -28.15 -12.19
C VAL A 170 14.28 -28.46 -10.86
N THR A 171 15.58 -28.72 -10.93
CA THR A 171 16.44 -28.95 -9.76
C THR A 171 17.40 -27.77 -9.60
N CYS A 172 17.55 -27.28 -8.38
CA CYS A 172 18.40 -26.14 -8.06
C CYS A 172 19.88 -26.52 -8.08
N LEU A 173 20.75 -25.57 -8.41
CA LEU A 173 22.21 -25.76 -8.38
C LEU A 173 22.72 -25.84 -6.93
N ASP A 174 23.66 -26.77 -6.70
CA ASP A 174 24.36 -26.98 -5.43
C ASP A 174 23.46 -27.18 -4.20
N ASN A 175 22.24 -27.69 -4.38
CA ASN A 175 21.23 -27.79 -3.32
C ASN A 175 21.00 -26.44 -2.60
N ASN A 176 21.09 -25.33 -3.32
CA ASN A 176 20.62 -24.05 -2.78
C ASN A 176 19.09 -24.04 -2.74
N PRO A 177 18.46 -23.73 -1.59
CA PRO A 177 17.01 -23.76 -1.50
C PRO A 177 16.40 -22.60 -2.29
N HIS A 178 15.41 -22.90 -3.15
CA HIS A 178 14.77 -21.88 -4.00
C HIS A 178 13.86 -20.93 -3.22
N LYS A 179 13.35 -21.35 -2.05
CA LYS A 179 12.43 -20.56 -1.18
C LYS A 179 11.15 -20.08 -1.87
N LEU A 180 10.78 -20.68 -3.00
CA LEU A 180 9.51 -20.42 -3.70
C LEU A 180 8.36 -21.16 -2.99
N GLU A 181 7.14 -20.73 -3.27
CA GLU A 181 5.90 -21.34 -2.80
C GLU A 181 5.05 -21.80 -3.98
N THR A 182 4.30 -22.90 -3.80
CA THR A 182 3.40 -23.42 -4.83
C THR A 182 2.40 -22.35 -5.27
N GLY A 183 2.23 -22.22 -6.58
CA GLY A 183 1.36 -21.21 -7.20
C GLY A 183 2.07 -19.93 -7.61
N GLN A 184 3.34 -19.73 -7.21
CA GLN A 184 4.18 -18.65 -7.73
C GLN A 184 4.61 -18.90 -9.17
N PHE A 185 5.08 -17.86 -9.85
CA PHE A 185 5.50 -17.93 -11.24
C PHE A 185 6.99 -17.66 -11.36
N VAL A 186 7.64 -18.29 -12.34
CA VAL A 186 9.04 -18.03 -12.70
C VAL A 186 9.20 -17.86 -14.19
N THR A 187 10.11 -16.98 -14.61
CA THR A 187 10.56 -16.85 -16.00
C THR A 187 11.97 -17.38 -16.13
N PHE A 188 12.24 -18.09 -17.22
CA PHE A 188 13.55 -18.70 -17.46
C PHE A 188 14.41 -17.87 -18.40
N ARG A 189 15.74 -17.88 -18.18
CA ARG A 189 16.75 -17.33 -19.08
C ARG A 189 18.02 -18.18 -19.06
N GLU A 190 18.84 -18.05 -20.09
CA GLU A 190 20.17 -18.67 -20.20
C GLU A 190 20.18 -20.21 -20.12
N ILE A 191 19.06 -20.84 -20.44
CA ILE A 191 18.95 -22.30 -20.55
C ILE A 191 19.59 -22.75 -21.87
N ASN A 192 20.57 -23.66 -21.79
CA ASN A 192 21.16 -24.33 -22.94
C ASN A 192 20.59 -25.76 -23.07
N GLY A 193 20.06 -26.09 -24.26
CA GLY A 193 19.16 -27.23 -24.43
C GLY A 193 17.81 -26.98 -23.78
N MET A 194 16.69 -27.48 -24.30
CA MET A 194 15.34 -27.06 -23.84
C MET A 194 15.12 -25.54 -23.99
N THR A 195 15.62 -24.97 -25.10
CA THR A 195 15.71 -23.52 -25.33
C THR A 195 14.36 -22.82 -25.41
N SER A 196 13.29 -23.55 -25.71
CA SER A 196 11.90 -23.08 -25.71
C SER A 196 11.42 -22.53 -24.37
N LEU A 197 12.11 -22.87 -23.26
CA LEU A 197 11.81 -22.29 -21.95
C LEU A 197 12.31 -20.85 -21.81
N ASN A 198 13.33 -20.42 -22.55
CA ASN A 198 13.87 -19.07 -22.41
C ASN A 198 12.82 -18.01 -22.75
N GLY A 199 12.61 -17.06 -21.83
CA GLY A 199 11.59 -16.00 -21.95
C GLY A 199 10.16 -16.45 -21.62
N SER A 200 9.93 -17.75 -21.35
CA SER A 200 8.61 -18.26 -20.97
C SER A 200 8.39 -18.21 -19.46
N THR A 201 7.14 -17.99 -19.04
CA THR A 201 6.72 -17.89 -17.65
C THR A 201 5.83 -19.07 -17.27
N HIS A 202 6.14 -19.73 -16.16
CA HIS A 202 5.45 -20.93 -15.71
C HIS A 202 5.02 -20.82 -14.26
N GLN A 203 3.82 -21.34 -13.94
CA GLN A 203 3.40 -21.53 -12.56
C GLN A 203 4.12 -22.75 -11.98
N ILE A 204 4.64 -22.61 -10.76
CA ILE A 204 5.44 -23.65 -10.11
C ILE A 204 4.65 -24.42 -9.06
N SER A 205 5.01 -25.68 -8.89
CA SER A 205 4.57 -26.51 -7.75
C SER A 205 5.80 -27.04 -7.01
N VAL A 206 5.95 -26.65 -5.74
CA VAL A 206 7.10 -27.03 -4.92
C VAL A 206 7.06 -28.53 -4.63
N ILE A 207 8.17 -29.22 -4.88
CA ILE A 207 8.34 -30.66 -4.63
C ILE A 207 9.21 -30.87 -3.39
N SER A 208 10.30 -30.13 -3.29
CA SER A 208 11.23 -30.13 -2.15
C SER A 208 11.84 -28.74 -2.02
N PRO A 209 12.62 -28.42 -0.98
CA PRO A 209 13.33 -27.14 -0.90
C PRO A 209 14.28 -26.85 -2.08
N TYR A 210 14.64 -27.87 -2.86
CA TYR A 210 15.64 -27.83 -3.93
C TYR A 210 15.06 -28.17 -5.30
N SER A 211 13.75 -28.39 -5.40
CA SER A 211 13.12 -28.75 -6.68
C SER A 211 11.65 -28.36 -6.75
N PHE A 212 11.22 -27.99 -7.96
CA PHE A 212 9.85 -27.62 -8.26
C PHE A 212 9.46 -28.10 -9.67
N SER A 213 8.17 -28.32 -9.87
CA SER A 213 7.57 -28.69 -11.15
C SER A 213 7.11 -27.47 -11.92
N ILE A 214 7.20 -27.53 -13.26
CA ILE A 214 6.76 -26.49 -14.20
C ILE A 214 5.76 -26.99 -15.27
N GLY A 215 5.17 -28.17 -15.07
CA GLY A 215 4.28 -28.79 -16.06
C GLY A 215 5.02 -29.58 -17.14
N ASN A 216 4.38 -29.77 -18.31
CA ASN A 216 4.88 -30.69 -19.34
C ASN A 216 6.11 -30.16 -20.09
N THR A 217 7.15 -30.97 -20.13
CA THR A 217 8.42 -30.73 -20.84
C THR A 217 8.81 -31.91 -21.75
N ALA A 218 7.95 -32.92 -21.89
CA ALA A 218 8.27 -34.17 -22.59
C ALA A 218 8.61 -33.95 -24.08
N ASP A 219 7.94 -33.00 -24.73
CA ASP A 219 8.10 -32.70 -26.16
C ASP A 219 9.17 -31.63 -26.42
N MET A 220 9.84 -31.14 -25.37
CA MET A 220 10.90 -30.13 -25.50
C MET A 220 12.24 -30.80 -25.81
N GLU A 221 13.16 -30.03 -26.39
CA GLU A 221 14.56 -30.47 -26.55
C GLU A 221 15.19 -30.84 -25.19
N PRO A 222 16.14 -31.79 -25.15
CA PRO A 222 16.83 -32.13 -23.92
C PRO A 222 17.55 -30.93 -23.32
N TYR A 223 17.44 -30.79 -22.01
CA TYR A 223 18.26 -29.86 -21.25
C TYR A 223 19.73 -30.29 -21.33
N LEU A 224 20.64 -29.32 -21.49
CA LEU A 224 22.09 -29.57 -21.50
C LEU A 224 22.76 -29.02 -20.25
N HIS A 225 22.70 -27.69 -20.02
CA HIS A 225 23.30 -27.05 -18.86
C HIS A 225 22.87 -25.58 -18.69
N GLY A 226 23.23 -24.99 -17.55
CA GLY A 226 22.96 -23.58 -17.23
C GLY A 226 21.49 -23.30 -16.94
N GLY A 227 21.13 -22.03 -16.99
CA GLY A 227 19.76 -21.57 -16.77
C GLY A 227 19.55 -20.91 -15.41
N ILE A 228 18.73 -19.86 -15.45
CA ILE A 228 18.29 -19.11 -14.28
C ILE A 228 16.76 -19.04 -14.35
N ALA A 229 16.09 -19.42 -13.26
CA ALA A 229 14.68 -19.14 -13.06
C ALA A 229 14.55 -17.90 -12.17
N VAL A 230 13.84 -16.88 -12.65
CA VAL A 230 13.61 -15.63 -11.93
C VAL A 230 12.14 -15.58 -11.50
N GLN A 231 11.88 -15.38 -10.22
CA GLN A 231 10.52 -15.23 -9.71
C GLN A 231 9.82 -14.04 -10.39
N VAL A 232 8.56 -14.23 -10.77
CA VAL A 232 7.71 -13.16 -11.27
C VAL A 232 6.66 -12.85 -10.22
N LYS A 233 6.54 -11.56 -9.86
CA LYS A 233 5.43 -11.06 -9.05
C LYS A 233 4.23 -10.90 -9.97
N ILE A 234 3.17 -11.66 -9.71
CA ILE A 234 1.91 -11.54 -10.44
C ILE A 234 0.99 -10.61 -9.64
N PRO A 235 0.43 -9.55 -10.27
CA PRO A 235 -0.53 -8.68 -9.62
C PRO A 235 -1.69 -9.48 -9.01
N LYS A 236 -2.12 -9.09 -7.82
CA LYS A 236 -3.29 -9.67 -7.16
C LYS A 236 -4.32 -8.59 -6.91
N VAL A 237 -5.57 -8.89 -7.23
CA VAL A 237 -6.71 -8.02 -6.91
C VAL A 237 -7.23 -8.39 -5.53
N PHE A 238 -7.36 -7.38 -4.67
CA PHE A 238 -7.98 -7.48 -3.35
C PHE A 238 -9.31 -6.73 -3.36
N HIS A 239 -10.26 -7.22 -2.58
CA HIS A 239 -11.60 -6.66 -2.44
C HIS A 239 -11.78 -6.17 -0.99
N PHE A 240 -12.16 -4.91 -0.81
CA PHE A 240 -12.36 -4.32 0.52
C PHE A 240 -13.85 -4.09 0.76
N GLU A 241 -14.32 -4.44 1.95
CA GLU A 241 -15.69 -4.11 2.34
C GLU A 241 -15.78 -2.70 2.95
N PRO A 242 -16.90 -1.98 2.75
CA PRO A 242 -17.15 -0.72 3.43
C PRO A 242 -17.09 -0.84 4.95
N LEU A 243 -16.69 0.25 5.61
CA LEU A 243 -16.56 0.37 7.08
C LEU A 243 -17.82 -0.08 7.81
N GLU A 244 -19.00 0.26 7.29
CA GLU A 244 -20.26 -0.12 7.92
C GLU A 244 -20.49 -1.63 7.97
N LYS A 245 -19.99 -2.39 6.99
CA LYS A 245 -20.09 -3.86 7.00
C LYS A 245 -19.10 -4.50 7.96
N GLN A 246 -17.87 -4.00 8.03
CA GLN A 246 -16.79 -4.57 8.85
C GLN A 246 -16.92 -4.30 10.36
N LEU A 247 -17.90 -3.49 10.78
CA LEU A 247 -18.17 -3.21 12.19
C LEU A 247 -19.10 -4.25 12.86
N TYR A 248 -19.73 -5.14 12.07
CA TYR A 248 -20.67 -6.16 12.52
C TYR A 248 -20.17 -7.56 12.15
#